data_AF-A0AAX0Q7L0-F1
#
_entry.id   AF-A0AAX0Q7L0-F1
#
_cell.length_a   1.000
_cell.length_b   1.000
_cell.length_c   1.000
_cell.angle_alpha   90.00
_cell.angle_beta   90.00
_cell.angle_gamma   90.00
#
_symmetry.space_group_name_H-M   'P 1'
#
loop_
_entity.id
_entity.type
_entity.pdbx_description
1 polymer ?
#
loop_
_entity_poly.entity_id
_entity_poly.type
_entity_poly.pdbx_seq_one_letter_code
_entity_poly.pdbx_strand_id
1 'polypeptide(L)'
;MEYLDRKLSALGIRLKDADSRKVTGEVFDEVTLLALYKLVKKNVIASMGGSISTGKEANVFLAGKTDEDGNEISAAVKIYRLRTGNFTTMSDYILGDPRFAGIRRTHKDIIFAWTKKEYSNLSRTKEAGIPCPTPYAFDRNILVMQFLGEGNIPYPQMRLRLPGTPAEGYEETIGLIRDLYQKARLVHGDLSEYNILTGPNGLILIDMAQAVTPEHPRAYNFLFRDIKNINRFFGTKCKTTDEHELFRDIVGEEFFEI
;
A
#
# COMPACT_ATOMS: atom_id res chain seq x y z
N MET A 1 -23.77 -17.28 12.57
CA MET A 1 -22.32 -17.49 12.41
C MET A 1 -22.08 -17.90 10.98
N GLU A 2 -21.61 -16.96 10.18
CA GLU A 2 -21.29 -17.18 8.77
C GLU A 2 -20.21 -18.29 8.69
N TYR A 3 -20.22 -19.10 7.62
CA TYR A 3 -19.27 -20.23 7.48
C TYR A 3 -17.80 -19.80 7.65
N LEU A 4 -17.48 -18.59 7.21
CA LEU A 4 -16.16 -17.98 7.37
C LEU A 4 -15.84 -17.67 8.84
N ASP A 5 -16.77 -17.10 9.60
CA ASP A 5 -16.58 -16.79 11.03
C ASP A 5 -16.17 -18.06 11.80
N ARG A 6 -16.86 -19.18 11.53
CA ARG A 6 -16.53 -20.47 12.15
C ARG A 6 -15.11 -20.92 11.83
N LYS A 7 -14.67 -20.75 10.57
CA LYS A 7 -13.29 -21.05 10.18
C LYS A 7 -12.31 -20.15 10.92
N LEU A 8 -12.51 -18.84 10.91
CA LEU A 8 -11.61 -17.88 11.58
C LEU A 8 -11.52 -18.16 13.08
N SER A 9 -12.65 -18.40 13.75
CA SER A 9 -12.67 -18.79 15.17
C SER A 9 -11.93 -20.13 15.40
N ALA A 10 -12.07 -21.11 14.50
CA ALA A 10 -11.33 -22.37 14.59
C ALA A 10 -9.82 -22.20 14.39
N LEU A 11 -9.37 -21.13 13.73
CA LEU A 11 -7.95 -20.75 13.63
C LEU A 11 -7.45 -20.02 14.89
N GLY A 12 -8.30 -19.78 15.90
CA GLY A 12 -7.96 -19.03 17.11
C GLY A 12 -8.06 -17.52 16.96
N ILE A 13 -8.68 -17.03 15.88
CA ILE A 13 -8.80 -15.60 15.60
C ILE A 13 -10.03 -15.04 16.30
N ARG A 14 -9.82 -14.02 17.14
CA ARG A 14 -10.92 -13.24 17.72
C ARG A 14 -11.50 -12.29 16.67
N LEU A 15 -12.83 -12.25 16.55
CA LEU A 15 -13.54 -11.31 15.70
C LEU A 15 -13.97 -10.10 16.53
N LYS A 16 -13.61 -8.89 16.10
CA LYS A 16 -14.01 -7.63 16.76
C LYS A 16 -15.30 -7.09 16.14
N ASP A 17 -16.31 -6.85 17.00
CA ASP A 17 -17.64 -6.26 16.77
C ASP A 17 -18.67 -7.05 15.93
N ALA A 18 -19.95 -6.71 16.16
CA ALA A 18 -21.13 -7.33 15.53
C ALA A 18 -21.61 -6.60 14.26
N ASP A 19 -21.29 -5.32 14.09
CA ASP A 19 -21.62 -4.52 12.90
C ASP A 19 -20.56 -4.62 11.79
N SER A 20 -19.36 -5.07 12.15
CA SER A 20 -18.22 -5.37 11.27
C SER A 20 -18.32 -6.73 10.56
N ARG A 21 -19.41 -7.48 10.76
CA ARG A 21 -19.62 -8.88 10.33
C ARG A 21 -19.51 -9.14 8.83
N LYS A 22 -19.32 -8.13 7.98
CA LYS A 22 -19.04 -8.35 6.55
C LYS A 22 -17.55 -8.61 6.30
N VAL A 23 -17.02 -9.67 6.92
CA VAL A 23 -15.78 -10.27 6.41
C VAL A 23 -16.17 -11.02 5.15
N THR A 24 -15.95 -10.42 3.97
CA THR A 24 -16.42 -10.98 2.71
C THR A 24 -15.64 -12.25 2.35
N GLY A 25 -16.34 -13.38 2.17
CA GLY A 25 -15.73 -14.67 1.83
C GLY A 25 -14.97 -14.71 0.50
N GLU A 26 -15.11 -13.69 -0.35
CA GLU A 26 -14.50 -13.64 -1.69
C GLU A 26 -12.96 -13.71 -1.68
N VAL A 27 -12.31 -13.26 -0.60
CA VAL A 27 -10.83 -13.22 -0.50
C VAL A 27 -10.24 -14.37 0.33
N PHE A 28 -11.07 -15.12 1.07
CA PHE A 28 -10.64 -16.15 2.02
C PHE A 28 -10.76 -17.56 1.42
N ASP A 29 -10.01 -17.81 0.34
CA ASP A 29 -9.83 -19.19 -0.14
C ASP A 29 -8.94 -20.02 0.80
N GLU A 30 -8.81 -21.32 0.55
CA GLU A 30 -8.02 -22.23 1.40
C GLU A 30 -6.55 -21.81 1.51
N VAL A 31 -6.00 -21.21 0.46
CA VAL A 31 -4.62 -20.74 0.43
C VAL A 31 -4.45 -19.53 1.35
N THR A 32 -5.38 -18.58 1.28
CA THR A 32 -5.44 -17.42 2.18
C THR A 32 -5.64 -17.85 3.62
N LEU A 33 -6.57 -18.78 3.90
CA LEU A 33 -6.85 -19.25 5.26
C LEU A 33 -5.64 -19.94 5.89
N LEU A 34 -4.89 -20.73 5.11
CA LEU A 34 -3.67 -21.36 5.58
C LEU A 34 -2.56 -20.33 5.85
N ALA A 35 -2.45 -19.28 5.01
CA ALA A 35 -1.51 -18.17 5.25
C ALA A 35 -1.87 -17.42 6.55
N LEU A 36 -3.15 -17.12 6.73
CA LEU A 36 -3.65 -16.45 7.93
C LEU A 36 -3.39 -17.27 9.19
N TYR A 37 -3.65 -18.58 9.15
CA TYR A 37 -3.32 -19.49 10.25
C TYR A 37 -1.84 -19.43 10.66
N LYS A 38 -0.93 -19.39 9.68
CA LYS A 38 0.51 -19.27 9.96
C LYS A 38 0.86 -17.96 10.65
N LEU A 39 0.24 -16.85 10.22
CA LEU A 39 0.45 -15.54 10.82
C LEU A 39 -0.05 -15.49 12.26
N VAL A 40 -1.20 -16.11 12.54
CA VAL A 40 -1.74 -16.25 13.91
C VAL A 40 -0.83 -17.12 14.78
N LYS A 41 -0.38 -18.27 14.27
CA LYS A 41 0.56 -19.16 14.97
C LYS A 41 1.90 -18.50 15.31
N LYS A 42 2.31 -17.51 14.51
CA LYS A 42 3.50 -16.68 14.75
C LYS A 42 3.23 -15.46 15.63
N ASN A 43 2.03 -15.34 16.21
CA ASN A 43 1.57 -14.20 17.01
C ASN A 43 1.63 -12.84 16.28
N VAL A 44 1.60 -12.85 14.94
CA VAL A 44 1.59 -11.62 14.14
C VAL A 44 0.20 -10.99 14.12
N ILE A 45 -0.86 -11.81 14.18
CA ILE A 45 -2.26 -11.38 14.19
C ILE A 45 -2.95 -11.99 15.40
N ALA A 46 -3.56 -11.15 16.22
CA ALA A 46 -4.32 -11.51 17.43
C ALA A 46 -5.84 -11.46 17.22
N SER A 47 -6.32 -10.61 16.30
CA SER A 47 -7.75 -10.46 16.00
C SER A 47 -7.97 -9.92 14.58
N MET A 48 -9.17 -10.16 14.05
CA MET A 48 -9.65 -9.58 12.79
C MET A 48 -10.91 -8.76 13.06
N GLY A 49 -11.03 -7.61 12.40
CA GLY A 49 -12.17 -6.72 12.46
C GLY A 49 -12.80 -6.52 11.08
N GLY A 50 -13.55 -5.42 10.94
CA GLY A 50 -14.28 -5.10 9.72
C GLY A 50 -13.39 -4.73 8.53
N SER A 51 -13.98 -4.76 7.35
CA SER A 51 -13.34 -4.28 6.12
C SER A 51 -13.14 -2.76 6.19
N ILE A 52 -11.89 -2.31 5.99
CA ILE A 52 -11.51 -0.89 5.85
C ILE A 52 -11.73 -0.44 4.40
N SER A 53 -11.31 -1.28 3.44
CA SER A 53 -11.40 -0.98 2.01
C SER A 53 -11.59 -2.25 1.19
N THR A 54 -12.44 -2.18 0.17
CA THR A 54 -12.66 -3.25 -0.80
C THR A 54 -12.27 -2.76 -2.18
N GLY A 55 -11.22 -3.34 -2.75
CA GLY A 55 -10.73 -3.01 -4.08
C GLY A 55 -10.91 -4.16 -5.08
N LYS A 56 -10.60 -3.86 -6.34
CA LYS A 56 -10.58 -4.86 -7.43
C LYS A 56 -9.48 -5.91 -7.23
N GLU A 57 -8.35 -5.52 -6.64
CA GLU A 57 -7.15 -6.35 -6.53
C GLU A 57 -6.92 -6.86 -5.11
N ALA A 58 -7.33 -6.11 -4.09
CA ALA A 58 -7.15 -6.47 -2.69
C ALA A 58 -8.26 -5.90 -1.81
N ASN A 59 -8.47 -6.53 -0.67
CA ASN A 59 -9.29 -6.01 0.41
C ASN A 59 -8.39 -5.72 1.62
N VAL A 60 -8.67 -4.65 2.36
CA VAL A 60 -7.95 -4.27 3.58
C VAL A 60 -8.89 -4.40 4.76
N PHE A 61 -8.46 -5.09 5.80
CA PHE A 61 -9.23 -5.33 7.02
C PHE A 61 -8.53 -4.73 8.22
N LEU A 62 -9.32 -4.23 9.17
CA LEU A 62 -8.81 -3.93 10.50
C LEU A 62 -8.41 -5.24 11.18
N ALA A 63 -7.33 -5.21 11.94
CA ALA A 63 -6.86 -6.33 12.73
C ALA A 63 -6.25 -5.83 14.04
N GLY A 64 -6.08 -6.73 14.98
CA GLY A 64 -5.21 -6.52 16.15
C GLY A 64 -3.95 -7.34 15.99
N LYS A 65 -2.81 -6.77 16.39
CA LYS A 65 -1.57 -7.51 16.60
C LYS A 65 -1.10 -7.34 18.04
N THR A 66 -0.29 -8.27 18.51
CA THR A 66 0.40 -8.11 19.80
C THR A 66 1.70 -7.32 19.56
N ASP A 67 2.01 -6.36 20.43
CA ASP A 67 3.32 -5.71 20.46
C ASP A 67 4.32 -6.48 21.34
N GLU A 68 5.53 -5.95 21.49
CA GLU A 68 6.60 -6.61 22.25
C GLU A 68 6.27 -6.72 23.75
N ASP A 69 5.43 -5.83 24.25
CA ASP A 69 4.98 -5.78 25.66
C ASP A 69 3.74 -6.65 25.91
N GLY A 70 3.23 -7.35 24.89
CA GLY A 70 2.05 -8.20 25.00
C GLY A 70 0.72 -7.46 24.87
N ASN A 71 0.72 -6.15 24.58
CA ASN A 71 -0.48 -5.37 24.39
C ASN A 71 -1.02 -5.55 22.97
N GLU A 72 -2.35 -5.52 22.85
CA GLU A 72 -2.98 -5.56 21.54
C GLU A 72 -3.07 -4.15 20.95
N ILE A 73 -2.45 -3.94 19.79
CA ILE A 73 -2.50 -2.69 19.04
C ILE A 73 -3.13 -2.89 17.65
N SER A 74 -3.67 -1.83 17.07
CA SER A 74 -4.33 -1.88 15.77
C SER A 74 -3.34 -2.11 14.62
N ALA A 75 -3.72 -2.99 13.71
CA ALA A 75 -3.00 -3.31 12.47
C ALA A 75 -3.98 -3.33 11.29
N ALA A 76 -3.44 -3.28 10.08
CA ALA A 76 -4.16 -3.49 8.85
C ALA A 76 -3.69 -4.78 8.19
N VAL A 77 -4.63 -5.58 7.71
CA VAL A 77 -4.35 -6.81 6.95
C VAL A 77 -4.87 -6.62 5.53
N LYS A 78 -3.96 -6.48 4.57
CA LYS A 78 -4.26 -6.39 3.14
C LYS A 78 -4.17 -7.79 2.53
N ILE A 79 -5.27 -8.24 1.92
CA ILE A 79 -5.40 -9.55 1.29
C ILE A 79 -5.63 -9.35 -0.21
N TYR A 80 -4.66 -9.79 -1.02
CA TYR A 80 -4.77 -9.79 -2.46
C TYR A 80 -5.69 -10.92 -2.96
N ARG A 81 -6.54 -10.60 -3.94
CA ARG A 81 -7.50 -11.50 -4.56
C ARG A 81 -6.80 -12.49 -5.48
N LEU A 82 -6.87 -13.78 -5.14
CA LEU A 82 -6.23 -14.84 -5.94
C LEU A 82 -6.96 -15.21 -7.24
N ARG A 83 -8.25 -14.87 -7.35
CA ARG A 83 -9.13 -15.30 -8.44
C ARG A 83 -9.63 -14.16 -9.35
N THR A 84 -9.30 -12.91 -9.02
CA THR A 84 -9.86 -11.73 -9.70
C THR A 84 -8.71 -10.78 -10.07
N GLY A 85 -8.59 -10.43 -11.36
CA GLY A 85 -7.60 -9.47 -11.84
C GLY A 85 -7.43 -9.49 -13.36
N ASN A 86 -7.39 -8.31 -13.99
CA ASN A 86 -6.94 -8.16 -15.37
C ASN A 86 -5.41 -8.19 -15.38
N PHE A 87 -4.86 -9.34 -15.74
CA PHE A 87 -3.41 -9.63 -15.71
C PHE A 87 -2.56 -8.70 -16.60
N THR A 88 -3.18 -7.99 -17.52
CA THR A 88 -2.52 -7.15 -18.53
C THR A 88 -1.87 -5.90 -17.92
N THR A 89 -2.57 -5.12 -17.09
CA THR A 89 -1.99 -3.92 -16.43
C THR A 89 -0.89 -4.27 -15.43
N MET A 90 -1.04 -5.43 -14.82
CA MET A 90 -0.12 -5.98 -13.85
C MET A 90 1.26 -6.34 -14.45
N SER A 91 1.30 -6.74 -15.72
CA SER A 91 2.55 -7.07 -16.41
C SER A 91 3.49 -5.87 -16.57
N ASP A 92 2.96 -4.65 -16.70
CA ASP A 92 3.75 -3.42 -16.90
C ASP A 92 4.63 -3.05 -15.70
N TYR A 93 4.27 -3.50 -14.48
CA TYR A 93 5.00 -3.24 -13.24
C TYR A 93 5.85 -4.43 -12.77
N ILE A 94 5.77 -5.54 -13.50
CA ILE A 94 6.55 -6.77 -13.30
C ILE A 94 7.69 -6.85 -14.32
N LEU A 95 7.40 -6.46 -15.57
CA LEU A 95 8.31 -6.63 -16.69
C LEU A 95 9.47 -5.64 -16.60
N GLY A 96 10.63 -6.16 -16.22
CA GLY A 96 11.84 -5.37 -15.96
C GLY A 96 12.22 -5.27 -14.49
N ASP A 97 11.41 -5.83 -13.57
CA ASP A 97 11.77 -5.92 -12.15
C ASP A 97 12.52 -7.25 -11.88
N PRO A 98 13.81 -7.22 -11.51
CA PRO A 98 14.61 -8.41 -11.26
C PRO A 98 14.03 -9.33 -10.17
N ARG A 99 13.21 -8.78 -9.25
CA ARG A 99 12.56 -9.55 -8.18
C ARG A 99 11.55 -10.57 -8.70
N PHE A 100 11.12 -10.42 -9.96
CA PHE A 100 10.21 -11.33 -10.64
C PHE A 100 10.93 -12.28 -11.62
N ALA A 101 12.25 -12.16 -11.77
CA ALA A 101 13.03 -13.07 -12.59
C ALA A 101 12.94 -14.50 -12.05
N GLY A 102 12.58 -15.46 -12.92
CA GLY A 102 12.48 -16.88 -12.56
C GLY A 102 11.21 -17.29 -11.80
N ILE A 103 10.25 -16.38 -11.58
CA ILE A 103 8.96 -16.73 -10.98
C ILE A 103 8.12 -17.53 -11.99
N ARG A 104 7.51 -18.62 -11.51
CA ARG A 104 6.57 -19.42 -12.30
C ARG A 104 5.41 -18.53 -12.75
N ARG A 105 5.03 -18.61 -14.03
CA ARG A 105 4.01 -17.73 -14.64
C ARG A 105 2.58 -18.06 -14.21
N THR A 106 2.36 -18.66 -13.04
CA THR A 106 1.00 -18.88 -12.54
C THR A 106 0.48 -17.59 -11.89
N HIS A 107 -0.83 -17.37 -12.00
CA HIS A 107 -1.50 -16.20 -11.43
C HIS A 107 -1.22 -16.02 -9.93
N LYS A 108 -1.21 -17.14 -9.18
CA LYS A 108 -0.98 -17.13 -7.73
C LYS A 108 0.45 -16.74 -7.36
N ASP A 109 1.44 -17.31 -8.05
CA ASP A 109 2.85 -17.03 -7.79
C ASP A 109 3.18 -15.55 -8.03
N ILE A 110 2.57 -14.97 -9.06
CA ILE A 110 2.69 -13.54 -9.38
C ILE A 110 2.07 -12.68 -8.27
N ILE A 111 0.90 -13.04 -7.75
CA ILE A 111 0.30 -12.32 -6.62
C ILE A 111 1.18 -12.39 -5.37
N PHE A 112 1.72 -13.57 -5.05
CA PHE A 112 2.60 -13.71 -3.88
C PHE A 112 3.87 -12.86 -4.03
N ALA A 113 4.40 -12.79 -5.25
CA ALA A 113 5.52 -11.93 -5.57
C ALA A 113 5.17 -10.44 -5.42
N TRP A 114 3.98 -10.00 -5.81
CA TRP A 114 3.53 -8.62 -5.52
C TRP A 114 3.36 -8.35 -4.05
N THR A 115 2.77 -9.25 -3.28
CA THR A 115 2.62 -9.04 -1.83
C THR A 115 4.01 -8.87 -1.18
N LYS A 116 4.98 -9.69 -1.59
CA LYS A 116 6.39 -9.54 -1.17
C LYS A 116 7.01 -8.22 -1.67
N LYS A 117 6.71 -7.81 -2.90
CA LYS A 117 7.16 -6.54 -3.50
C LYS A 117 6.65 -5.35 -2.69
N GLU A 118 5.36 -5.31 -2.37
CA GLU A 118 4.77 -4.23 -1.56
C GLU A 118 5.39 -4.18 -0.16
N TYR A 119 5.55 -5.33 0.50
CA TYR A 119 6.27 -5.40 1.79
C TYR A 119 7.67 -4.78 1.68
N SER A 120 8.43 -5.17 0.65
CA SER A 120 9.80 -4.68 0.45
C SER A 120 9.84 -3.18 0.13
N ASN A 121 8.89 -2.68 -0.66
CA ASN A 121 8.79 -1.27 -1.00
C ASN A 121 8.41 -0.43 0.23
N LEU A 122 7.47 -0.89 1.06
CA LEU A 122 7.14 -0.25 2.34
C LEU A 122 8.34 -0.23 3.28
N SER A 123 9.08 -1.34 3.40
CA SER A 123 10.29 -1.40 4.25
C SER A 123 11.31 -0.35 3.81
N ARG A 124 11.61 -0.28 2.51
CA ARG A 124 12.54 0.69 1.94
C ARG A 124 12.08 2.14 2.12
N THR A 125 10.78 2.39 1.97
CA THR A 125 10.17 3.72 2.15
C THR A 125 10.27 4.15 3.62
N LYS A 126 10.02 3.22 4.54
CA LYS A 126 10.14 3.46 5.99
C LYS A 126 11.58 3.71 6.42
N GLU A 127 12.53 2.93 5.91
CA GLU A 127 13.97 3.11 6.13
C GLU A 127 14.47 4.47 5.65
N ALA A 128 13.90 5.00 4.56
CA ALA A 128 14.18 6.34 4.05
C ALA A 128 13.53 7.48 4.88
N GLY A 129 12.82 7.15 5.96
CA GLY A 129 12.15 8.14 6.82
C GLY A 129 10.86 8.72 6.24
N ILE A 130 10.35 8.17 5.14
CA ILE A 130 9.16 8.69 4.46
C ILE A 130 7.90 8.16 5.16
N PRO A 131 6.91 9.01 5.48
CA PRO A 131 5.65 8.58 6.09
C PRO A 131 4.92 7.54 5.23
N CYS A 132 4.85 6.32 5.73
CA CYS A 132 4.12 5.19 5.16
C CYS A 132 3.73 4.19 6.27
N PRO A 133 2.81 3.24 6.02
CA PRO A 133 2.54 2.15 6.95
C PRO A 133 3.81 1.35 7.26
N THR A 134 4.12 1.16 8.54
CA THR A 134 5.17 0.22 8.93
C THR A 134 4.77 -1.22 8.55
N PRO A 135 5.52 -1.92 7.67
CA PRO A 135 5.18 -3.29 7.31
C PRO A 135 5.64 -4.25 8.41
N TYR A 136 4.74 -5.12 8.88
CA TYR A 136 5.04 -6.06 9.97
C TYR A 136 5.42 -7.45 9.46
N ALA A 137 4.62 -8.01 8.55
CA ALA A 137 4.89 -9.33 7.97
C ALA A 137 4.12 -9.53 6.67
N PHE A 138 4.48 -10.58 5.93
CA PHE A 138 3.65 -11.10 4.83
C PHE A 138 3.69 -12.64 4.81
N ASP A 139 2.61 -13.27 4.33
CA ASP A 139 2.59 -14.68 3.95
C ASP A 139 1.68 -14.83 2.72
N ARG A 140 2.24 -15.35 1.62
CA ARG A 140 1.52 -15.52 0.34
C ARG A 140 0.89 -14.21 -0.14
N ASN A 141 -0.44 -14.12 -0.14
CA ASN A 141 -1.23 -12.99 -0.61
C ASN A 141 -1.68 -12.05 0.51
N ILE A 142 -1.15 -12.23 1.73
CA ILE A 142 -1.47 -11.43 2.91
C ILE A 142 -0.27 -10.55 3.27
N LEU A 143 -0.52 -9.25 3.41
CA LEU A 143 0.39 -8.27 3.99
C LEU A 143 -0.22 -7.75 5.31
N VAL A 144 0.57 -7.77 6.38
CA VAL A 144 0.23 -7.19 7.68
C VAL A 144 1.07 -5.94 7.87
N MET A 145 0.43 -4.81 8.16
CA MET A 145 1.08 -3.51 8.29
C MET A 145 0.41 -2.63 9.35
N GLN A 146 1.02 -1.50 9.66
CA GLN A 146 0.47 -0.49 10.56
C GLN A 146 -0.92 -0.04 10.10
N PHE A 147 -1.87 0.00 11.03
CA PHE A 147 -3.13 0.70 10.81
C PHE A 147 -2.89 2.20 10.92
N LEU A 148 -3.29 2.95 9.89
CA LEU A 148 -3.20 4.41 9.86
C LEU A 148 -4.55 5.00 10.23
N GLY A 149 -4.77 5.25 11.52
CA GLY A 149 -6.02 5.76 12.04
C GLY A 149 -6.06 5.82 13.56
N GLU A 150 -7.14 6.39 14.09
CA GLU A 150 -7.37 6.58 15.53
C GLU A 150 -8.73 6.02 15.93
N GLY A 151 -8.81 5.36 17.09
CA GLY A 151 -10.06 4.76 17.56
C GLY A 151 -10.67 3.75 16.58
N ASN A 152 -9.83 3.00 15.84
CA ASN A 152 -10.23 2.08 14.76
C ASN A 152 -10.87 2.76 13.53
N ILE A 153 -10.80 4.09 13.42
CA ILE A 153 -11.26 4.86 12.27
C ILE A 153 -10.04 5.22 11.40
N PRO A 154 -10.01 4.82 10.12
CA PRO A 154 -8.87 5.12 9.25
C PRO A 154 -8.76 6.62 8.99
N TYR A 155 -7.53 7.11 8.82
CA TYR A 155 -7.31 8.49 8.36
C TYR A 155 -7.93 8.70 6.98
N PRO A 156 -8.49 9.89 6.70
CA PRO A 156 -9.12 10.18 5.41
C PRO A 156 -8.09 10.23 4.28
N GLN A 157 -8.50 9.83 3.08
CA GLN A 157 -7.73 10.08 1.86
C GLN A 157 -7.60 11.58 1.59
N MET A 158 -6.49 12.01 0.99
CA MET A 158 -6.19 13.41 0.70
C MET A 158 -7.30 14.09 -0.11
N ARG A 159 -7.95 13.35 -1.01
CA ARG A 159 -9.12 13.84 -1.78
C ARG A 159 -10.28 14.36 -0.92
N LEU A 160 -10.42 13.84 0.30
CA LEU A 160 -11.48 14.18 1.25
C LEU A 160 -11.04 15.25 2.25
N ARG A 161 -9.74 15.33 2.53
CA ARG A 161 -9.18 16.30 3.48
C ARG A 161 -7.73 16.57 3.13
N LEU A 162 -7.39 17.84 2.90
CA LEU A 162 -6.01 18.29 2.70
C LEU A 162 -5.29 18.52 4.04
N PRO A 163 -3.96 18.40 4.07
CA PRO A 163 -3.14 18.88 5.18
C PRO A 163 -3.01 20.41 5.08
N GLY A 164 -3.83 21.14 5.83
CA GLY A 164 -3.83 22.61 5.77
C GLY A 164 -4.39 23.15 4.45
N THR A 165 -3.71 24.14 3.87
CA THR A 165 -4.11 24.80 2.63
C THR A 165 -3.76 23.98 1.39
N PRO A 166 -4.41 24.22 0.22
CA PRO A 166 -4.04 23.55 -1.02
C PRO A 166 -2.59 23.75 -1.46
N ALA A 167 -1.97 24.89 -1.13
CA ALA A 167 -0.57 25.13 -1.44
C ALA A 167 0.36 24.28 -0.56
N GLU A 168 0.10 24.23 0.76
CA GLU A 168 0.87 23.41 1.71
C GLU A 168 0.76 21.92 1.36
N GLY A 169 -0.45 21.42 1.10
CA GLY A 169 -0.64 20.02 0.71
C GLY A 169 -0.01 19.67 -0.64
N TYR A 170 0.05 20.62 -1.57
CA TYR A 170 0.76 20.43 -2.83
C TYR A 170 2.27 20.32 -2.60
N GLU A 171 2.85 21.27 -1.88
CA GLU A 171 4.28 21.29 -1.55
C GLU A 171 4.71 20.02 -0.81
N GLU A 172 3.93 19.60 0.20
CA GLU A 172 4.17 18.37 0.94
C GLU A 172 4.09 17.13 0.02
N THR A 173 3.11 17.07 -0.90
CA THR A 173 2.99 15.96 -1.86
C THR A 173 4.20 15.89 -2.81
N ILE A 174 4.65 17.04 -3.32
CA ILE A 174 5.86 17.10 -4.17
C ILE A 174 7.09 16.67 -3.37
N GLY A 175 7.19 17.09 -2.10
CA GLY A 175 8.22 16.63 -1.17
C GLY A 175 8.25 15.11 -1.01
N LEU A 176 7.08 14.47 -0.85
CA LEU A 176 6.97 13.01 -0.79
C LEU A 176 7.42 12.31 -2.08
N ILE A 177 7.07 12.84 -3.26
CA ILE A 177 7.52 12.29 -4.55
C ILE A 177 9.05 12.38 -4.66
N ARG A 178 9.62 13.55 -4.32
CA ARG A 178 11.06 13.77 -4.35
C ARG A 178 11.79 12.81 -3.43
N ASP A 179 11.36 12.73 -2.17
CA ASP A 179 11.99 11.86 -1.18
C ASP A 179 11.89 10.39 -1.57
N LEU A 180 10.75 9.97 -2.14
CA LEU A 180 10.57 8.60 -2.62
C LEU A 180 11.57 8.27 -3.73
N TYR A 181 11.78 9.19 -4.68
CA TYR A 181 12.74 9.00 -5.77
C TYR A 181 14.19 9.07 -5.29
N GLN A 182 14.55 10.12 -4.55
CA GLN A 182 15.94 10.43 -4.21
C GLN A 182 16.46 9.61 -3.03
N LYS A 183 15.65 9.42 -1.98
CA LYS A 183 16.05 8.72 -0.75
C LYS A 183 15.70 7.24 -0.80
N ALA A 184 14.44 6.90 -1.11
CA ALA A 184 14.01 5.50 -1.16
C ALA A 184 14.35 4.81 -2.49
N ARG A 185 14.81 5.54 -3.51
CA ARG A 185 15.11 5.01 -4.85
C ARG A 185 13.91 4.20 -5.38
N LEU A 186 12.74 4.81 -5.31
CA LEU A 186 11.47 4.28 -5.79
C LEU A 186 10.67 5.36 -6.54
N VAL A 187 9.93 4.93 -7.54
CA VAL A 187 8.84 5.70 -8.17
C VAL A 187 7.55 5.00 -7.78
N HIS A 188 6.56 5.73 -7.26
CA HIS A 188 5.30 5.12 -6.81
C HIS A 188 4.57 4.43 -7.96
N GLY A 189 4.51 5.11 -9.11
CA GLY A 189 3.98 4.61 -10.36
C GLY A 189 2.47 4.42 -10.39
N ASP A 190 1.73 4.95 -9.43
CA ASP A 190 0.25 5.08 -9.48
C ASP A 190 -0.22 6.11 -8.46
N LEU A 191 0.55 7.18 -8.30
CA LEU A 191 0.29 8.16 -7.25
C LEU A 191 -0.89 9.05 -7.65
N SER A 192 -1.78 9.27 -6.70
CA SER A 192 -2.94 10.16 -6.80
C SER A 192 -3.45 10.53 -5.40
N GLU A 193 -4.42 11.42 -5.33
CA GLU A 193 -5.12 11.82 -4.10
C GLU A 193 -5.87 10.69 -3.38
N TYR A 194 -6.00 9.52 -4.02
CA TYR A 194 -6.59 8.31 -3.45
C TYR A 194 -5.57 7.47 -2.65
N ASN A 195 -4.29 7.59 -2.99
CA ASN A 195 -3.21 6.76 -2.43
C ASN A 195 -2.34 7.54 -1.42
N ILE A 196 -2.88 8.64 -0.92
CA ILE A 196 -2.28 9.49 0.11
C ILE A 196 -3.33 9.68 1.21
N LEU A 197 -2.97 9.41 2.46
CA LEU A 197 -3.82 9.70 3.62
C LEU A 197 -3.37 10.99 4.31
N THR A 198 -4.30 11.69 4.93
CA THR A 198 -4.04 12.89 5.73
C THR A 198 -4.11 12.53 7.20
N GLY A 199 -2.94 12.32 7.81
CA GLY A 199 -2.79 12.02 9.23
C GLY A 199 -2.59 13.28 10.09
N PRO A 200 -2.37 13.12 11.40
CA PRO A 200 -2.17 14.24 12.33
C PRO A 200 -0.87 15.00 12.10
N ASN A 201 0.14 14.34 11.52
CA ASN A 201 1.48 14.90 11.28
C ASN A 201 1.75 15.19 9.79
N GLY A 202 0.70 15.26 8.96
CA GLY A 202 0.83 15.47 7.51
C GLY A 202 0.40 14.27 6.68
N LEU A 203 0.91 14.21 5.45
CA LEU A 203 0.58 13.22 4.43
C LEU A 203 1.33 11.91 4.65
N ILE A 204 0.65 10.80 4.33
CA ILE A 204 1.19 9.44 4.46
C ILE A 204 0.92 8.68 3.17
N LEU A 205 1.99 8.17 2.54
CA LEU A 205 1.89 7.35 1.33
C LEU A 205 1.35 5.95 1.66
N ILE A 206 0.43 5.45 0.85
CA ILE A 206 -0.10 4.08 0.92
C ILE A 206 -0.08 3.42 -0.46
N ASP A 207 -0.29 2.09 -0.49
CA ASP A 207 -0.39 1.30 -1.73
C ASP A 207 0.90 1.28 -2.59
N MET A 208 2.00 0.83 -1.98
CA MET A 208 3.33 0.77 -2.60
C MET A 208 3.53 -0.45 -3.51
N ALA A 209 2.47 -1.15 -3.90
CA ALA A 209 2.53 -2.38 -4.69
C ALA A 209 3.03 -2.14 -6.13
N GLN A 210 2.62 -1.03 -6.73
CA GLN A 210 3.00 -0.68 -8.11
C GLN A 210 4.37 0.01 -8.17
N ALA A 211 4.95 0.39 -7.03
CA ALA A 211 6.20 1.13 -7.02
C ALA A 211 7.37 0.34 -7.63
N VAL A 212 8.17 1.02 -8.44
CA VAL A 212 9.32 0.46 -9.17
C VAL A 212 10.60 1.20 -8.81
N THR A 213 11.75 0.60 -9.07
CA THR A 213 13.03 1.30 -8.92
C THR A 213 13.31 2.19 -10.14
N PRO A 214 14.17 3.22 -10.03
CA PRO A 214 14.55 4.09 -11.15
C PRO A 214 15.14 3.34 -12.36
N GLU A 215 15.73 2.17 -12.14
CA GLU A 215 16.32 1.34 -13.20
C GLU A 215 15.26 0.61 -14.05
N HIS A 216 13.98 0.64 -13.64
CA HIS A 216 12.89 0.07 -14.42
C HIS A 216 12.74 0.82 -15.76
N PRO A 217 12.57 0.13 -16.91
CA PRO A 217 12.53 0.78 -18.23
C PRO A 217 11.44 1.85 -18.40
N ARG A 218 10.39 1.78 -17.56
CA ARG A 218 9.27 2.74 -17.55
C ARG A 218 9.25 3.67 -16.34
N ALA A 219 10.29 3.67 -15.49
CA ALA A 219 10.32 4.45 -14.25
C ALA A 219 10.02 5.95 -14.49
N TYR A 220 10.66 6.55 -15.49
CA TYR A 220 10.46 7.97 -15.81
C TYR A 220 9.05 8.27 -16.33
N ASN A 221 8.49 7.38 -17.15
CA ASN A 221 7.11 7.51 -17.62
C ASN A 221 6.12 7.46 -16.44
N PHE A 222 6.39 6.60 -15.46
CA PHE A 222 5.59 6.49 -14.24
C PHE A 222 5.74 7.71 -13.35
N LEU A 223 6.97 8.21 -13.14
CA LEU A 223 7.22 9.42 -12.35
C LEU A 223 6.52 10.63 -12.96
N PHE A 224 6.64 10.82 -14.27
CA PHE A 224 5.98 11.92 -14.96
C PHE A 224 4.44 11.82 -14.91
N ARG A 225 3.90 10.60 -14.94
CA ARG A 225 2.46 10.35 -14.72
C ARG A 225 2.04 10.70 -13.30
N ASP A 226 2.81 10.32 -12.29
CA ASP A 226 2.55 10.66 -10.89
C ASP A 226 2.51 12.18 -10.71
N ILE A 227 3.50 12.91 -11.23
CA ILE A 227 3.54 14.39 -11.23
C ILE A 227 2.29 14.97 -11.91
N LYS A 228 1.94 14.47 -13.10
CA LYS A 228 0.72 14.87 -13.84
C LYS A 228 -0.56 14.68 -13.04
N ASN A 229 -0.69 13.56 -12.34
CA ASN A 229 -1.88 13.28 -11.54
C ASN A 229 -2.00 14.27 -10.37
N ILE A 230 -0.90 14.51 -9.66
CA ILE A 230 -0.87 15.48 -8.55
C ILE A 230 -1.13 16.91 -9.05
N ASN A 231 -0.47 17.32 -10.14
CA ASN A 231 -0.71 18.63 -10.76
C ASN A 231 -2.17 18.79 -11.22
N ARG A 232 -2.79 17.75 -11.77
CA ARG A 232 -4.21 17.77 -12.13
C ARG A 232 -5.12 17.96 -10.92
N PHE A 233 -4.86 17.23 -9.84
CA PHE A 233 -5.65 17.34 -8.62
C PHE A 233 -5.52 18.74 -7.98
N PHE A 234 -4.31 19.29 -7.91
CA PHE A 234 -4.06 20.59 -7.27
C PHE A 234 -4.27 21.80 -8.17
N GLY A 235 -4.17 21.67 -9.49
CA GLY A 235 -4.28 22.80 -10.44
C GLY A 235 -5.65 23.48 -10.45
N THR A 236 -6.68 22.84 -9.90
CA THR A 236 -8.01 23.43 -9.67
C THR A 236 -8.14 24.17 -8.33
N LYS A 237 -7.11 24.10 -7.46
CA LYS A 237 -7.13 24.52 -6.05
C LYS A 237 -6.02 25.53 -5.71
N CYS A 238 -4.87 25.44 -6.37
CA CYS A 238 -3.73 26.34 -6.19
C CYS A 238 -2.89 26.42 -7.47
N LYS A 239 -1.90 27.33 -7.48
CA LYS A 239 -0.89 27.38 -8.54
C LYS A 239 0.04 26.18 -8.39
N THR A 240 0.22 25.44 -9.48
CA THR A 240 1.15 24.31 -9.56
C THR A 240 2.40 24.69 -10.36
N THR A 241 3.49 23.97 -10.12
CA THR A 241 4.74 24.08 -10.86
C THR A 241 4.64 23.31 -12.17
N ASP A 242 5.36 23.76 -13.21
CA ASP A 242 5.40 23.05 -14.49
C ASP A 242 5.88 21.59 -14.33
N GLU A 243 5.26 20.68 -15.06
CA GLU A 243 5.50 19.24 -14.93
C GLU A 243 6.93 18.86 -15.34
N HIS A 244 7.49 19.52 -16.35
CA HIS A 244 8.86 19.27 -16.81
C HIS A 244 9.88 19.89 -15.85
N GLU A 245 9.59 21.06 -15.29
CA GLU A 245 10.40 21.66 -14.23
C GLU A 245 10.49 20.72 -13.01
N LEU A 246 9.35 20.24 -12.50
CA LEU A 246 9.32 19.28 -11.37
C LEU A 246 10.07 17.98 -11.70
N PHE A 247 9.86 17.44 -12.89
CA PHE A 247 10.55 16.21 -13.29
C PHE A 247 12.07 16.39 -13.29
N ARG A 248 12.57 17.49 -13.85
CA ARG A 248 14.00 17.82 -13.86
C ARG A 248 14.57 17.95 -12.45
N ASP A 249 13.86 18.68 -11.61
CA ASP A 249 14.24 18.95 -10.22
C ASP A 249 14.24 17.67 -9.35
N ILE A 250 13.32 16.73 -9.59
CA ILE A 250 13.30 15.44 -8.88
C ILE A 250 14.42 14.51 -9.37
N VAL A 251 14.62 14.41 -10.69
CA VAL A 251 15.57 13.46 -11.28
C VAL A 251 17.03 13.95 -11.19
N GLY A 252 17.23 15.27 -11.14
CA GLY A 252 18.54 15.93 -11.13
C GLY A 252 19.02 16.31 -12.54
N GLU A 253 19.82 17.37 -12.64
CA GLU A 253 20.34 17.88 -13.93
C GLU A 253 21.33 16.92 -14.60
N GLU A 254 22.07 16.12 -13.82
CA GLU A 254 23.02 15.10 -14.31
C GLU A 254 22.38 14.10 -15.28
N PHE A 255 21.05 13.94 -15.22
CA PHE A 255 20.29 13.09 -16.15
C PHE A 255 20.22 13.65 -17.58
N PHE A 256 20.30 14.97 -17.75
CA PHE A 256 20.19 15.63 -19.06
C PHE A 256 21.55 15.91 -19.71
N GLU A 257 22.65 15.55 -19.03
CA GLU A 257 24.02 15.74 -19.50
C GLU A 257 24.60 14.49 -20.20
N ILE A 258 23.83 13.39 -20.31
CA ILE A 258 24.22 12.13 -20.97
C ILE A 258 23.66 12.06 -22.40
#